data_AF-A0A662R798-F1
#
_entry.id   AF-A0A662R798-F1
#
_cell.length_a   1.000
_cell.length_b   1.000
_cell.length_c   1.000
_cell.angle_alpha   90.00
_cell.angle_beta   90.00
_cell.angle_gamma   90.00
#
_symmetry.space_group_name_H-M   'P 1'
#
loop_
_entity.id
_entity.type
_entity.pdbx_description
1 polymer ?
#
loop_
_entity_poly.entity_id
_entity_poly.type
_entity_poly.pdbx_seq_one_letter_code
_entity_poly.pdbx_strand_id
1 'polypeptide(L)'
;EKYLRSHQVRFIRSVKFTGKSGLDHSFDFVIPASQKRPERVVQAINHPTRQNIGFLIFAWVQDTKDVRPIESTAYAILNDSEQVIKPDLISALNPYGIKPLLWSKREEYVEELAE
;
A
#
# COMPACT_ATOMS: atom_id res chain seq x y z
N GLU A 1 7.79 -9.55 1.56
CA GLU A 1 8.94 -9.45 2.49
C GLU A 1 10.31 -9.69 1.87
N LYS A 2 10.63 -10.91 1.40
CA LYS A 2 11.98 -11.27 0.93
C LYS A 2 12.52 -10.24 -0.07
N TYR A 3 11.64 -9.80 -0.97
CA TYR A 3 11.86 -8.73 -1.92
C TYR A 3 12.28 -7.38 -1.31
N LEU A 4 11.61 -6.92 -0.25
CA LEU A 4 11.96 -5.66 0.41
C LEU A 4 13.33 -5.77 1.10
N ARG A 5 13.63 -6.93 1.71
CA ARG A 5 14.92 -7.19 2.35
C ARG A 5 16.07 -7.25 1.35
N SER A 6 15.89 -7.91 0.20
CA SER A 6 16.95 -8.00 -0.82
C SER A 6 17.33 -6.64 -1.39
N HIS A 7 16.37 -5.69 -1.40
CA HIS A 7 16.57 -4.32 -1.83
C HIS A 7 16.89 -3.35 -0.68
N GLN A 8 17.18 -3.87 0.51
CA GLN A 8 17.54 -3.08 1.69
C GLN A 8 16.49 -2.03 2.10
N VAL A 9 15.23 -2.25 1.72
CA VAL A 9 14.10 -1.39 2.11
C VAL A 9 13.85 -1.57 3.60
N ARG A 10 13.84 -0.48 4.36
CA ARG A 10 13.45 -0.49 5.78
C ARG A 10 11.93 -0.51 5.88
N PHE A 11 11.39 -1.45 6.65
CA PHE A 11 9.95 -1.57 6.85
C PHE A 11 9.61 -2.10 8.24
N ILE A 12 8.40 -1.78 8.69
CA ILE A 12 7.72 -2.43 9.82
C ILE A 12 6.65 -3.34 9.23
N ARG A 13 6.44 -4.53 9.81
CA ARG A 13 5.44 -5.49 9.33
C ARG A 13 4.18 -5.47 10.16
N SER A 14 3.08 -5.93 9.52
CA SER A 14 1.83 -6.27 10.18
C SER A 14 1.39 -5.16 11.12
N VAL A 15 1.39 -3.94 10.59
CA VAL A 15 1.13 -2.74 11.37
C VAL A 15 -0.37 -2.57 11.50
N LYS A 16 -0.80 -2.21 12.70
CA LYS A 16 -2.18 -1.89 12.99
C LYS A 16 -2.29 -0.40 13.29
N PHE A 17 -3.20 0.27 12.59
CA PHE A 17 -3.52 1.67 12.81
C PHE A 17 -4.96 1.79 13.27
N THR A 18 -5.17 2.47 14.39
CA THR A 18 -6.50 2.87 14.83
C THR A 18 -6.90 4.12 14.04
N GLY A 19 -7.96 4.02 13.25
CA GLY A 19 -8.50 5.13 12.46
C GLY A 19 -9.29 6.13 13.31
N LYS A 20 -9.72 7.22 12.69
CA LYS A 20 -10.54 8.25 13.35
C LYS A 20 -11.89 7.72 13.85
N SER A 21 -12.39 6.64 13.27
CA SER A 21 -13.61 5.94 13.70
C SER A 21 -13.40 5.12 14.98
N GLY A 22 -12.15 4.91 15.41
CA GLY A 22 -11.78 3.98 16.48
C GLY A 22 -11.62 2.53 16.01
N LEU A 23 -11.82 2.24 14.71
CA LEU A 23 -11.58 0.92 14.13
C LEU A 23 -10.09 0.68 13.87
N ASP A 24 -9.65 -0.54 14.15
CA ASP A 24 -8.31 -0.99 13.84
C ASP A 24 -8.21 -1.50 12.39
N HIS A 25 -7.31 -0.91 11.61
CA HIS A 25 -6.96 -1.33 10.26
C HIS A 25 -5.57 -1.93 10.23
N SER A 26 -5.45 -3.11 9.62
CA SER A 26 -4.17 -3.79 9.47
C SER A 26 -3.60 -3.54 8.09
N PHE A 27 -2.32 -3.19 8.04
CA PHE A 27 -1.53 -3.02 6.83
C PHE A 27 -0.32 -3.94 6.85
N ASP A 28 0.04 -4.49 5.70
CA ASP A 28 1.13 -5.47 5.62
C ASP A 28 2.49 -4.86 5.95
N PHE A 29 2.78 -3.67 5.41
CA PHE A 29 4.04 -2.99 5.64
C PHE A 29 3.87 -1.48 5.80
N VAL A 30 4.77 -0.89 6.58
CA VAL A 30 4.98 0.55 6.62
C VAL A 30 6.44 0.82 6.39
N ILE A 31 6.74 1.62 5.38
CA ILE A 31 8.08 2.11 5.09
C ILE A 31 8.17 3.51 5.71
N PRO A 32 9.07 3.71 6.69
CA PRO A 32 9.23 5.01 7.32
C PRO A 32 9.60 6.11 6.32
N ALA A 33 9.30 7.35 6.69
CA ALA A 33 9.75 8.51 5.93
C ALA A 33 11.29 8.53 5.84
N SER A 34 11.76 9.04 4.71
CA SER A 34 13.16 9.34 4.45
C SER A 34 13.33 10.84 4.20
N GLN A 35 14.55 11.27 3.89
CA GLN A 35 14.79 12.66 3.48
C GLN A 35 14.13 13.00 2.14
N LYS A 36 13.91 12.00 1.27
CA LYS A 36 13.40 12.19 -0.09
C LYS A 36 11.92 11.85 -0.23
N ARG A 37 11.40 10.96 0.61
CA ARG A 37 10.08 10.37 0.46
C ARG A 37 9.34 10.36 1.79
N PRO A 38 8.03 10.64 1.79
CA PRO A 38 7.24 10.57 3.00
C PRO A 38 7.06 9.12 3.46
N GLU A 39 6.35 8.95 4.55
CA GLU A 39 5.90 7.63 4.98
C GLU A 39 5.06 6.96 3.90
N ARG A 40 5.29 5.67 3.68
CA ARG A 40 4.58 4.87 2.69
C ARG A 40 3.95 3.66 3.39
N VAL A 41 2.62 3.65 3.46
CA VAL A 41 1.83 2.53 3.96
C VAL A 41 1.55 1.60 2.79
N VAL A 42 1.84 0.32 2.95
CA VAL A 42 1.79 -0.65 1.86
C VAL A 42 0.87 -1.80 2.24
N GLN A 43 -0.10 -2.05 1.37
CA GLN A 43 -0.94 -3.24 1.42
C GLN A 43 -0.56 -4.18 0.26
N ALA A 44 -0.29 -5.44 0.57
CA ALA A 44 -0.02 -6.49 -0.41
C ALA A 44 -1.28 -7.35 -0.61
N ILE A 45 -1.81 -7.34 -1.84
CA ILE A 45 -3.04 -8.04 -2.20
C ILE A 45 -2.69 -9.18 -3.15
N ASN A 46 -2.68 -10.41 -2.63
CA ASN A 46 -2.38 -11.61 -3.40
C ASN A 46 -3.47 -11.95 -4.44
N HIS A 47 -4.73 -11.68 -4.12
CA HIS A 47 -5.84 -11.91 -5.05
C HIS A 47 -6.73 -10.66 -5.12
N PRO A 48 -6.45 -9.70 -6.03
CA PRO A 48 -7.25 -8.48 -6.13
C PRO A 48 -8.71 -8.77 -6.45
N THR A 49 -9.61 -8.26 -5.61
CA THR A 49 -11.06 -8.37 -5.75
C THR A 49 -11.71 -7.03 -5.44
N ARG A 50 -12.97 -6.83 -5.87
CA ARG A 50 -13.71 -5.59 -5.52
C ARG A 50 -13.81 -5.39 -4.02
N GLN A 51 -13.93 -6.47 -3.26
CA GLN A 51 -14.06 -6.44 -1.81
C GLN A 51 -12.78 -5.94 -1.12
N ASN A 52 -11.61 -6.51 -1.44
CA ASN A 52 -10.37 -6.08 -0.76
C ASN A 52 -9.86 -4.72 -1.23
N ILE A 53 -10.10 -4.34 -2.49
CA ILE A 53 -9.83 -2.98 -2.98
C ILE A 53 -10.75 -1.98 -2.25
N GLY A 54 -12.04 -2.28 -2.13
CA GLY A 54 -12.98 -1.46 -1.38
C GLY A 54 -12.60 -1.33 0.10
N PHE A 55 -12.18 -2.43 0.73
CA PHE A 55 -11.68 -2.41 2.10
C PHE A 55 -10.45 -1.52 2.26
N LEU A 56 -9.46 -1.62 1.35
CA LEU A 56 -8.26 -0.78 1.37
C LEU A 56 -8.60 0.70 1.22
N ILE A 57 -9.49 1.04 0.28
CA ILE A 57 -9.93 2.43 0.06
C ILE A 57 -10.59 2.97 1.33
N PHE A 58 -11.48 2.20 1.96
CA PHE A 58 -12.13 2.60 3.21
C PHE A 58 -11.10 2.78 4.34
N ALA A 59 -10.30 1.74 4.60
CA ALA A 59 -9.30 1.73 5.66
C ALA A 59 -8.32 2.91 5.56
N TRP A 60 -7.83 3.19 4.35
CA TRP A 60 -6.91 4.30 4.12
C TRP A 60 -7.61 5.65 4.10
N VAL A 61 -8.47 5.88 3.10
CA VAL A 61 -8.98 7.23 2.76
C VAL A 61 -9.94 7.73 3.82
N GLN A 62 -10.84 6.85 4.28
CA GLN A 62 -11.89 7.28 5.18
C GLN A 62 -11.44 7.32 6.62
N ASP A 63 -10.50 6.46 7.02
CA ASP A 63 -10.26 6.21 8.44
C ASP A 63 -8.85 6.53 8.93
N THR A 64 -7.81 6.11 8.21
CA THR A 64 -6.43 6.23 8.69
C THR A 64 -5.67 7.44 8.15
N LYS A 65 -5.96 7.92 6.93
CA LYS A 65 -5.21 9.02 6.30
C LYS A 65 -5.16 10.28 7.15
N ASP A 66 -6.27 10.67 7.77
CA ASP A 66 -6.38 11.91 8.57
C ASP A 66 -5.65 11.86 9.92
N VAL A 67 -5.35 10.65 10.41
CA VAL A 67 -4.64 10.44 11.70
C VAL A 67 -3.15 10.10 11.48
N ARG A 68 -2.66 10.24 10.25
CA ARG A 68 -1.25 10.06 9.87
C ARG A 68 -0.62 11.40 9.48
N PRO A 69 0.72 11.49 9.40
CA PRO A 69 1.36 12.66 8.82
C PRO A 69 0.76 13.01 7.46
N ILE A 70 0.54 14.30 7.20
CA ILE A 70 -0.21 14.78 6.02
C ILE A 70 0.37 14.29 4.69
N GLU A 71 1.70 14.12 4.63
CA GLU A 71 2.41 13.63 3.45
C GLU A 71 2.40 12.11 3.30
N SER A 72 1.84 11.34 4.24
CA SER A 72 1.85 9.88 4.18
C SER A 72 1.12 9.37 2.95
N THR A 73 1.68 8.37 2.27
CA THR A 73 1.16 7.84 1.00
C THR A 73 0.78 6.38 1.15
N ALA A 74 -0.21 5.91 0.38
CA ALA A 74 -0.61 4.51 0.38
C ALA A 74 -0.30 3.83 -0.95
N TYR A 75 0.16 2.59 -0.85
CA TYR A 75 0.51 1.74 -1.97
C TYR A 75 -0.25 0.43 -1.89
N ALA A 76 -0.79 -0.01 -3.02
CA ALA A 76 -1.40 -1.31 -3.17
C ALA A 76 -0.52 -2.17 -4.06
N ILE A 77 0.25 -3.10 -3.49
CA ILE A 77 0.99 -4.09 -4.27
C ILE A 77 0.01 -5.18 -4.67
N LEU A 78 -0.32 -5.27 -5.95
CA LEU A 78 -1.28 -6.21 -6.48
C LEU A 78 -0.53 -7.36 -7.15
N ASN A 79 -0.80 -8.59 -6.71
CA ASN A 79 -0.21 -9.76 -7.34
C ASN A 79 -0.95 -10.13 -8.63
N ASP A 80 -0.24 -10.03 -9.73
CA ASP A 80 -0.68 -10.40 -11.08
C ASP A 80 0.04 -11.63 -11.64
N SER A 81 0.82 -12.35 -10.82
CA SER A 81 1.56 -13.54 -11.28
C SER A 81 0.65 -14.73 -11.58
N GLU A 82 -0.43 -14.87 -10.82
CA GLU A 82 -1.35 -16.03 -10.92
C GLU A 82 -2.64 -15.69 -11.68
N GLN A 83 -3.00 -14.41 -11.76
CA GLN A 83 -4.22 -13.97 -12.44
C GLN A 83 -4.06 -12.60 -13.07
N VAL A 84 -4.75 -12.40 -14.20
CA VAL A 84 -4.87 -11.08 -14.82
C VAL A 84 -5.80 -10.23 -13.95
N ILE A 85 -5.26 -9.13 -13.43
CA ILE A 85 -6.04 -8.18 -12.65
C ILE A 85 -6.91 -7.37 -13.60
N LYS A 86 -8.20 -7.27 -13.29
CA LYS A 86 -9.12 -6.47 -14.09
C LYS A 86 -8.74 -4.98 -14.02
N PRO A 87 -8.68 -4.26 -15.17
CA PRO A 87 -8.24 -2.86 -15.20
C PRO A 87 -9.08 -1.88 -14.37
N ASP A 88 -10.35 -2.20 -14.15
CA ASP A 88 -11.26 -1.44 -13.28
C ASP A 88 -10.80 -1.46 -11.82
N LEU A 89 -10.26 -2.57 -11.32
CA LEU A 89 -9.72 -2.67 -9.97
C LEU A 89 -8.48 -1.79 -9.78
N ILE A 90 -7.60 -1.74 -10.79
CA ILE A 90 -6.40 -0.89 -10.77
C ILE A 90 -6.81 0.58 -10.80
N SER A 91 -7.72 0.93 -11.73
CA SER A 91 -8.20 2.29 -11.93
C SER A 91 -8.99 2.81 -10.72
N ALA A 92 -9.65 1.93 -9.96
CA ALA A 92 -10.41 2.31 -8.77
C ALA A 92 -9.56 2.91 -7.66
N LEU A 93 -8.24 2.64 -7.61
CA LEU A 93 -7.34 3.15 -6.56
C LEU A 93 -6.86 4.59 -6.82
N ASN A 94 -6.70 4.97 -8.10
CA ASN A 94 -6.10 6.25 -8.50
C ASN A 94 -6.85 7.49 -7.99
N PRO A 95 -8.20 7.57 -8.07
CA PRO A 95 -8.95 8.75 -7.57
C PRO A 95 -8.77 9.00 -6.07
N TYR A 96 -8.35 7.98 -5.33
CA TYR A 96 -8.16 8.02 -3.88
C TYR A 96 -6.71 8.26 -3.47
N GLY A 97 -5.81 8.51 -4.43
CA GLY A 97 -4.38 8.72 -4.15
C GLY A 97 -3.67 7.47 -3.62
N ILE A 98 -4.27 6.27 -3.80
CA ILE A 98 -3.63 5.00 -3.50
C ILE A 98 -2.92 4.55 -4.78
N LYS A 99 -1.60 4.37 -4.71
CA LYS A 99 -0.80 4.02 -5.88
C LYS A 99 -0.82 2.49 -6.10
N PRO A 100 -1.41 1.98 -7.19
CA PRO A 100 -1.34 0.57 -7.52
C PRO A 100 0.05 0.22 -8.08
N LEU A 101 0.63 -0.85 -7.56
CA LEU A 101 1.92 -1.40 -7.98
C LEU A 101 1.72 -2.86 -8.38
N LEU A 102 1.98 -3.21 -9.63
CA LEU A 102 1.88 -4.59 -10.08
C LEU A 102 3.10 -5.41 -9.62
N TRP A 103 2.88 -6.64 -9.19
CA TRP A 103 3.98 -7.50 -8.73
C TRP A 103 4.93 -7.91 -9.86
N SER A 104 4.41 -8.08 -11.07
CA SER A 104 5.21 -8.34 -12.29
C SER A 104 6.19 -7.20 -12.59
N LYS A 105 5.82 -5.96 -12.26
CA LYS A 105 6.61 -4.74 -12.52
C LYS A 105 7.41 -4.27 -11.31
N ARG A 106 7.65 -5.16 -10.35
CA ARG A 106 8.25 -4.78 -9.06
C ARG A 106 9.57 -4.05 -9.15
N GLU A 107 10.40 -4.42 -10.11
CA GLU A 107 11.71 -3.82 -10.32
C GLU A 107 11.62 -2.33 -10.69
N GLU A 108 10.49 -1.87 -11.27
CA GLU A 108 10.29 -0.46 -11.67
C GLU A 108 10.10 0.50 -10.49
N TYR A 109 9.72 0.00 -9.30
CA TYR A 109 9.40 0.82 -8.14
C TYR A 109 10.25 0.52 -6.91
N VAL A 110 11.37 -0.21 -7.08
CA VAL A 110 12.32 -0.46 -5.98
C VAL A 110 12.81 0.85 -5.37
N GLU A 111 13.27 1.77 -6.21
CA GLU A 111 13.81 3.07 -5.77
C GLU A 111 12.77 3.84 -4.96
N GLU A 112 11.52 3.84 -5.41
CA GLU A 112 10.43 4.52 -4.72
C GLU A 112 10.14 3.95 -3.32
N LEU A 113 10.36 2.66 -3.11
CA LEU A 113 10.20 2.03 -1.80
C LEU A 113 11.47 2.12 -0.94
N ALA A 114 12.66 2.14 -1.56
CA ALA A 114 13.94 2.12 -0.87
C ALA A 114 14.44 3.50 -0.42
N GLU A 115 14.15 4.55 -1.19
CA GLU A 115 14.67 5.91 -0.95
C GLU A 115 14.08 6.64 0.24
#